data_AF-A0A929JV18-F1
#
_entry.id   AF-A0A929JV18-F1
#
_cell.length_a   1.000
_cell.length_b   1.000
_cell.length_c   1.000
_cell.angle_alpha   90.00
_cell.angle_beta   90.00
_cell.angle_gamma   90.00
#
_symmetry.space_group_name_H-M   'P 1'
#
loop_
_entity.id
_entity.type
_entity.pdbx_description
1 polymer ?
#
loop_
_entity_poly.entity_id
_entity_poly.type
_entity_poly.pdbx_seq_one_letter_code
_entity_poly.pdbx_strand_id
1 'polypeptide(L)'
;MKNFRISILALIILLFTVFTVDAGEVGTRAIFEVEVIKGDNVKKSTEIFSVNGTRARIDFPDAEKKITDQTPYIMTVDGGESWVMGNKAKDRFYCSEMQTEEFFKNLGAQFTNAIEFFNVKAQNPTIKKILEEPGPEILGYKTTHVQLETNAKAYAWFLFLKFEYSVKIIHDIWYATDVEIHPIKRKWINAITQSSNDIIDSMFTDFTSNMPGPILKKEAVIDITNARKNETKTQKVRTVVTELKKLTTAELDEIFKMPECEAMDDDEVQEKAKFLFYTGKLAL
;
A
#
# COMPACT_ATOMS: atom_id res chain seq x y z
N MET A 1 17.27 -11.59 18.83
CA MET A 1 16.61 -10.41 18.20
C MET A 1 17.43 -9.85 17.01
N LYS A 2 17.72 -10.61 15.95
CA LYS A 2 18.58 -10.15 14.84
C LYS A 2 17.86 -9.85 13.51
N ASN A 3 16.60 -10.25 13.35
CA ASN A 3 15.95 -10.21 12.01
C ASN A 3 14.80 -9.19 11.85
N PHE A 4 14.43 -8.43 12.88
CA PHE A 4 13.10 -7.80 12.93
C PHE A 4 13.00 -6.27 12.70
N ARG A 5 14.08 -5.52 12.45
CA ARG A 5 14.06 -4.05 12.71
C ARG A 5 14.11 -3.07 11.52
N ILE A 6 13.85 -3.49 10.27
CA ILE A 6 14.02 -2.56 9.12
C ILE A 6 12.86 -2.59 8.11
N SER A 7 11.96 -3.57 8.18
CA SER A 7 10.93 -3.72 7.15
C SER A 7 9.87 -2.61 7.12
N ILE A 8 9.73 -1.81 8.19
CA ILE A 8 8.55 -0.94 8.40
C ILE A 8 8.56 0.32 7.53
N LEU A 9 9.72 0.94 7.29
CA LEU A 9 9.82 2.17 6.48
C LEU A 9 9.64 1.92 4.96
N ALA A 10 9.81 0.69 4.52
CA ALA A 10 9.69 0.32 3.12
C ALA A 10 8.28 -0.06 2.69
N LEU A 11 7.34 -0.10 3.64
CA LEU A 11 5.98 -0.50 3.34
C LEU A 11 5.15 0.61 2.67
N ILE A 12 5.56 1.91 2.74
CA ILE A 12 4.89 3.20 2.33
C ILE A 12 4.42 3.29 0.85
N ILE A 13 4.40 2.18 0.11
CA ILE A 13 4.69 2.23 -1.31
C ILE A 13 3.63 1.60 -2.20
N LEU A 14 2.68 0.82 -1.69
CA LEU A 14 2.12 -0.25 -2.51
C LEU A 14 0.66 -0.10 -2.94
N LEU A 15 -0.09 0.82 -2.37
CA LEU A 15 -1.52 0.92 -2.65
C LEU A 15 -1.88 1.44 -4.05
N PHE A 16 -0.91 1.76 -4.91
CA PHE A 16 -1.13 2.64 -6.05
C PHE A 16 -0.99 1.91 -7.36
N THR A 17 -1.93 1.03 -7.72
CA THR A 17 -1.99 0.58 -9.11
C THR A 17 -3.43 0.40 -9.62
N VAL A 18 -3.61 0.82 -10.88
CA VAL A 18 -4.79 0.82 -11.80
C VAL A 18 -6.19 0.91 -11.22
N PHE A 19 -6.82 2.02 -11.57
CA PHE A 19 -8.21 2.34 -11.36
C PHE A 19 -8.69 3.03 -12.63
N THR A 20 -8.80 2.31 -13.74
CA THR A 20 -9.29 2.88 -14.99
C THR A 20 -10.78 3.13 -14.88
N VAL A 21 -11.22 4.37 -15.06
CA VAL A 21 -12.63 4.66 -15.36
C VAL A 21 -12.83 4.36 -16.85
N ASP A 22 -13.09 3.10 -17.20
CA ASP A 22 -13.78 2.86 -18.47
C ASP A 22 -15.23 3.24 -18.19
N ALA A 23 -15.78 4.22 -18.90
CA ALA A 23 -17.12 4.78 -18.65
C ALA A 23 -18.27 3.78 -18.93
N GLY A 24 -17.98 2.49 -19.03
CA GLY A 24 -18.92 1.39 -19.16
C GLY A 24 -19.01 0.56 -17.89
N GLU A 25 -20.16 -0.08 -17.68
CA GLU A 25 -20.51 -0.96 -16.54
C GLU A 25 -19.61 -2.20 -16.35
N VAL A 26 -18.50 -2.30 -17.09
CA VAL A 26 -17.62 -3.46 -17.06
C VAL A 26 -16.57 -3.25 -15.98
N GLY A 27 -16.72 -3.96 -14.87
CA GLY A 27 -15.71 -3.94 -13.81
C GLY A 27 -14.36 -4.45 -14.29
N THR A 28 -13.31 -3.99 -13.63
CA THR A 28 -11.92 -4.31 -13.97
C THR A 28 -11.24 -5.01 -12.82
N ARG A 29 -10.41 -6.00 -13.14
CA ARG A 29 -9.47 -6.63 -12.22
C ARG A 29 -8.05 -6.37 -12.67
N ALA A 30 -7.22 -5.91 -11.75
CA ALA A 30 -5.79 -5.75 -11.93
C ALA A 30 -5.04 -6.73 -11.04
N ILE A 31 -3.98 -7.34 -11.57
CA ILE A 31 -3.07 -8.20 -10.79
C ILE A 31 -1.74 -7.47 -10.66
N PHE A 32 -1.27 -7.36 -9.42
CA PHE A 32 -0.01 -6.73 -9.07
C PHE A 32 0.98 -7.77 -8.58
N GLU A 33 2.21 -7.66 -9.09
CA GLU A 33 3.34 -8.36 -8.51
C GLU A 33 4.17 -7.39 -7.69
N VAL A 34 4.50 -7.84 -6.48
CA VAL A 34 5.27 -7.10 -5.50
C VAL A 34 6.53 -7.86 -5.22
N GLU A 35 7.66 -7.19 -5.30
CA GLU A 35 8.96 -7.74 -4.99
C GLU A 35 9.68 -6.84 -3.98
N VAL A 36 10.11 -7.43 -2.87
CA VAL A 36 10.90 -6.76 -1.83
C VAL A 36 12.25 -7.45 -1.70
N ILE A 37 13.32 -6.71 -1.97
CA ILE A 37 14.70 -7.20 -1.94
C ILE A 37 15.45 -6.57 -0.77
N LYS A 38 16.06 -7.40 0.07
CA LYS A 38 16.84 -6.98 1.24
C LYS A 38 18.08 -7.86 1.42
N GLY A 39 19.22 -7.35 0.97
CA GLY A 39 20.43 -8.19 0.80
C GLY A 39 20.13 -9.34 -0.15
N ASP A 40 20.45 -10.56 0.26
CA ASP A 40 20.19 -11.77 -0.54
C ASP A 40 18.75 -12.31 -0.41
N ASN A 41 17.91 -11.68 0.43
CA ASN A 41 16.53 -12.12 0.63
C ASN A 41 15.58 -11.41 -0.34
N VAL A 42 14.92 -12.18 -1.19
CA VAL A 42 13.84 -11.72 -2.07
C VAL A 42 12.52 -12.28 -1.58
N LYS A 43 11.54 -11.41 -1.36
CA LYS A 43 10.16 -11.79 -1.07
C LYS A 43 9.26 -11.32 -2.21
N LYS A 44 8.37 -12.21 -2.66
CA LYS A 44 7.37 -11.89 -3.67
C LYS A 44 5.98 -12.09 -3.09
N SER A 45 5.07 -11.20 -3.45
CA SER A 45 3.64 -11.31 -3.16
C SER A 45 2.82 -10.90 -4.37
N THR A 46 1.55 -11.27 -4.34
CA THR A 46 0.57 -10.88 -5.36
C THR A 46 -0.60 -10.22 -4.66
N GLU A 47 -1.08 -9.15 -5.26
CA GLU A 47 -2.29 -8.46 -4.85
C GLU A 47 -3.23 -8.43 -6.04
N ILE A 48 -4.50 -8.73 -5.80
CA ILE A 48 -5.51 -8.69 -6.85
C ILE A 48 -6.51 -7.62 -6.48
N PHE A 49 -6.67 -6.66 -7.36
CA PHE A 49 -7.54 -5.52 -7.16
C PHE A 49 -8.72 -5.58 -8.12
N SER A 50 -9.94 -5.57 -7.61
CA SER A 50 -11.16 -5.61 -8.41
C SER A 50 -12.01 -4.36 -8.13
N VAL A 51 -12.51 -3.70 -9.17
CA VAL A 51 -13.34 -2.49 -9.07
C VAL A 51 -14.55 -2.56 -10.00
N ASN A 52 -15.71 -2.11 -9.51
CA ASN A 52 -16.92 -1.93 -10.30
C ASN A 52 -17.80 -0.82 -9.70
N GLY A 53 -17.86 0.33 -10.36
CA GLY A 53 -18.65 1.47 -9.91
C GLY A 53 -18.24 1.91 -8.51
N THR A 54 -19.13 1.80 -7.53
CA THR A 54 -18.84 2.15 -6.12
C THR A 54 -18.18 1.02 -5.33
N ARG A 55 -17.96 -0.15 -5.93
CA ARG A 55 -17.40 -1.32 -5.26
C ARG A 55 -15.91 -1.47 -5.58
N ALA A 56 -15.09 -1.74 -4.57
CA ALA A 56 -13.68 -2.08 -4.75
C ALA A 56 -13.24 -3.13 -3.74
N ARG A 57 -12.40 -4.07 -4.16
CA ARG A 57 -11.88 -5.15 -3.31
C ARG A 57 -10.42 -5.42 -3.63
N ILE A 58 -9.61 -5.53 -2.58
CA ILE A 58 -8.21 -5.93 -2.63
C ILE A 58 -8.11 -7.30 -1.99
N ASP A 59 -7.73 -8.30 -2.77
CA ASP A 59 -7.48 -9.66 -2.33
C ASP A 59 -5.97 -9.88 -2.14
N PHE A 60 -5.62 -10.57 -1.05
CA PHE A 60 -4.23 -10.89 -0.70
C PHE A 60 -3.97 -12.39 -0.78
N PRO A 61 -3.94 -12.97 -2.00
CA PRO A 61 -3.76 -14.41 -2.19
C PRO A 61 -2.43 -14.90 -1.62
N ASP A 62 -2.32 -16.21 -1.49
CA ASP A 62 -1.06 -16.87 -1.19
C ASP A 62 -0.14 -16.93 -2.43
N ALA A 63 0.98 -17.65 -2.31
CA ALA A 63 1.96 -17.78 -3.38
C ALA A 63 1.43 -18.47 -4.64
N GLU A 64 0.31 -19.22 -4.56
CA GLU A 64 -0.33 -19.84 -5.72
C GLU A 64 -1.19 -18.86 -6.52
N LYS A 65 -1.35 -17.61 -6.04
CA LYS A 65 -2.17 -16.56 -6.67
C LYS A 65 -3.64 -16.93 -6.85
N LYS A 66 -4.13 -17.92 -6.11
CA LYS A 66 -5.54 -18.35 -6.17
C LYS A 66 -6.36 -17.59 -5.14
N ILE A 67 -7.46 -17.00 -5.59
CA ILE A 67 -8.48 -16.48 -4.67
C ILE A 67 -9.32 -17.67 -4.22
N THR A 68 -9.35 -17.86 -2.91
CA THR A 68 -10.15 -18.85 -2.20
C THR A 68 -11.07 -18.13 -1.21
N ASP A 69 -12.02 -18.86 -0.63
CA ASP A 69 -12.80 -18.40 0.51
C ASP A 69 -11.96 -18.08 1.76
N GLN A 70 -10.69 -18.51 1.77
CA GLN A 70 -9.71 -18.20 2.80
C GLN A 70 -8.85 -16.97 2.52
N THR A 71 -8.99 -16.36 1.33
CA THR A 71 -8.16 -15.22 0.94
C THR A 71 -8.56 -13.99 1.75
N PRO A 72 -7.63 -13.39 2.54
CA PRO A 72 -7.91 -12.14 3.21
C PRO A 72 -8.17 -11.04 2.18
N TYR A 73 -9.09 -10.13 2.51
CA TYR A 73 -9.40 -9.01 1.64
C TYR A 73 -9.72 -7.74 2.43
N ILE A 74 -9.63 -6.61 1.72
CA ILE A 74 -10.23 -5.34 2.12
C ILE A 74 -11.19 -4.91 1.02
N MET A 75 -12.41 -4.50 1.39
CA MET A 75 -13.46 -4.22 0.42
C MET A 75 -14.29 -3.01 0.83
N THR A 76 -14.78 -2.27 -0.14
CA THR A 76 -15.85 -1.29 0.01
C THR A 76 -16.93 -1.57 -1.02
N VAL A 77 -18.18 -1.31 -0.66
CA VAL A 77 -19.33 -1.42 -1.57
C VAL A 77 -20.07 -0.09 -1.74
N ASP A 78 -19.70 0.93 -0.96
CA ASP A 78 -20.38 2.22 -0.84
C ASP A 78 -19.52 3.38 -1.36
N GLY A 79 -18.57 3.08 -2.25
CA GLY A 79 -17.74 4.09 -2.88
C GLY A 79 -16.62 4.58 -1.95
N GLY A 80 -16.20 3.76 -0.99
CA GLY A 80 -15.16 4.09 -0.02
C GLY A 80 -15.64 5.02 1.07
N GLU A 81 -16.91 4.92 1.50
CA GLU A 81 -17.36 5.54 2.76
C GLU A 81 -16.99 4.63 3.93
N SER A 82 -17.25 3.33 3.79
CA SER A 82 -16.83 2.29 4.72
C SER A 82 -15.92 1.24 4.06
N TRP A 83 -15.14 0.55 4.91
CA TRP A 83 -14.28 -0.55 4.54
C TRP A 83 -14.55 -1.76 5.41
N VAL A 84 -14.66 -2.91 4.75
CA VAL A 84 -14.75 -4.23 5.36
C VAL A 84 -13.41 -4.91 5.24
N MET A 85 -12.80 -5.26 6.37
CA MET A 85 -11.68 -6.21 6.40
C MET A 85 -12.23 -7.61 6.60
N GLY A 86 -12.01 -8.49 5.63
CA GLY A 86 -12.41 -9.90 5.70
C GLY A 86 -11.21 -10.81 5.87
N ASN A 87 -11.29 -11.74 6.82
CA ASN A 87 -10.26 -12.76 7.01
C ASN A 87 -10.89 -14.06 7.50
N LYS A 88 -10.60 -15.18 6.83
CA LYS A 88 -11.03 -16.51 7.29
C LYS A 88 -9.89 -17.18 8.04
N ALA A 89 -10.07 -17.41 9.33
CA ALA A 89 -9.11 -18.13 10.15
C ALA A 89 -9.80 -19.34 10.79
N LYS A 90 -9.23 -20.54 10.63
CA LYS A 90 -9.73 -21.78 11.25
C LYS A 90 -11.23 -22.02 11.00
N ASP A 91 -11.64 -21.97 9.73
CA ASP A 91 -13.02 -22.20 9.26
C ASP A 91 -14.07 -21.18 9.71
N ARG A 92 -13.69 -20.10 10.39
CA ARG A 92 -14.56 -18.98 10.74
C ARG A 92 -14.23 -17.76 9.91
N PHE A 93 -15.27 -17.10 9.41
CA PHE A 93 -15.13 -15.86 8.68
C PHE A 93 -15.27 -14.69 9.65
N TYR A 94 -14.24 -13.86 9.73
CA TYR A 94 -14.21 -12.69 10.58
C TYR A 94 -14.29 -11.44 9.73
N CYS A 95 -15.15 -10.49 10.11
CA CYS A 95 -15.31 -9.22 9.41
C CYS A 95 -15.38 -8.06 10.39
N SER A 96 -14.90 -6.90 9.96
CA SER A 96 -15.15 -5.63 10.62
C SER A 96 -15.42 -4.58 9.56
N GLU A 97 -16.52 -3.86 9.73
CA GLU A 97 -16.90 -2.71 8.92
C GLU A 97 -16.54 -1.44 9.68
N MET A 98 -15.80 -0.55 9.03
CA MET A 98 -15.29 0.66 9.65
C MET A 98 -15.47 1.84 8.70
N GLN A 99 -15.77 3.01 9.24
CA GLN A 99 -15.75 4.25 8.45
C GLN A 99 -14.34 4.52 7.95
N THR A 100 -14.22 5.10 6.75
CA THR A 100 -12.93 5.30 6.08
C THR A 100 -11.90 6.01 6.94
N GLU A 101 -12.26 7.15 7.55
CA GLU A 101 -11.33 7.89 8.41
C GLU A 101 -10.85 7.03 9.59
N GLU A 102 -11.74 6.29 10.23
CA GLU A 102 -11.41 5.40 11.33
C GLU A 102 -10.53 4.22 10.88
N PHE A 103 -10.85 3.62 9.73
CA PHE A 103 -10.06 2.55 9.13
C PHE A 103 -8.63 3.00 8.87
N PHE A 104 -8.43 4.15 8.22
CA PHE A 104 -7.09 4.69 7.94
C PHE A 104 -6.39 5.23 9.16
N LYS A 105 -7.12 5.76 10.15
CA LYS A 105 -6.54 6.13 11.44
C LYS A 105 -6.08 4.89 12.20
N ASN A 106 -6.84 3.80 12.18
CA ASN A 106 -6.45 2.55 12.85
C ASN A 106 -5.29 1.87 12.11
N LEU A 107 -5.31 1.85 10.78
CA LEU A 107 -4.17 1.41 9.97
C LEU A 107 -2.92 2.28 10.19
N GLY A 108 -3.09 3.60 10.18
CA GLY A 108 -2.06 4.60 10.46
C GLY A 108 -1.51 4.45 11.87
N ALA A 109 -2.36 4.20 12.86
CA ALA A 109 -1.96 3.89 14.23
C ALA A 109 -1.18 2.59 14.32
N GLN A 110 -1.50 1.56 13.53
CA GLN A 110 -0.68 0.35 13.47
C GLN A 110 0.67 0.61 12.82
N PHE A 111 0.69 1.44 11.79
CA PHE A 111 1.91 1.89 11.15
C PHE A 111 2.79 2.69 12.13
N THR A 112 2.22 3.66 12.84
CA THR A 112 2.93 4.44 13.87
C THR A 112 3.33 3.55 15.03
N ASN A 113 2.50 2.64 15.54
CA ASN A 113 2.86 1.71 16.63
C ASN A 113 4.06 0.82 16.27
N ALA A 114 4.13 0.34 15.03
CA ALA A 114 5.29 -0.42 14.55
C ALA A 114 6.58 0.44 14.53
N ILE A 115 6.44 1.74 14.22
CA ILE A 115 7.51 2.75 14.25
C ILE A 115 7.85 3.23 15.67
N GLU A 116 6.86 3.37 16.55
CA GLU A 116 6.92 3.81 17.94
C GLU A 116 7.56 2.76 18.84
N PHE A 117 7.41 1.47 18.52
CA PHE A 117 8.22 0.41 19.14
C PHE A 117 9.74 0.68 18.99
N PHE A 118 10.14 1.48 18.00
CA PHE A 118 11.51 1.96 17.82
C PHE A 118 11.69 3.45 18.18
N ASN A 119 10.65 4.15 18.65
CA ASN A 119 10.60 5.59 18.89
C ASN A 119 11.07 6.41 17.68
N VAL A 120 10.85 5.89 16.46
CA VAL A 120 11.37 6.47 15.22
C VAL A 120 10.54 7.67 14.81
N LYS A 121 10.93 8.86 15.27
CA LYS A 121 10.37 10.12 14.75
C LYS A 121 11.19 10.55 13.55
N ALA A 122 10.59 10.62 12.38
CA ALA A 122 11.20 11.36 11.29
C ALA A 122 10.96 12.85 11.49
N GLN A 123 11.94 13.65 11.10
CA GLN A 123 11.86 15.10 11.16
C GLN A 123 12.17 15.68 9.80
N ASN A 124 11.35 16.65 9.40
CA ASN A 124 11.53 17.48 8.22
C ASN A 124 11.79 16.64 6.95
N PRO A 125 10.87 15.74 6.56
CA PRO A 125 10.99 15.07 5.28
C PRO A 125 11.04 16.13 4.17
N THR A 126 11.97 15.95 3.24
CA THR A 126 12.08 16.78 2.04
C THR A 126 11.86 15.90 0.84
N ILE A 127 10.92 16.28 -0.02
CA ILE A 127 10.59 15.55 -1.24
C ILE A 127 10.96 16.44 -2.41
N LYS A 128 11.77 15.90 -3.33
CA LYS A 128 12.21 16.61 -4.52
C LYS A 128 11.90 15.78 -5.75
N LYS A 129 11.19 16.38 -6.72
CA LYS A 129 11.12 15.81 -8.07
C LYS A 129 12.48 15.96 -8.76
N ILE A 130 13.09 14.84 -9.11
CA ILE A 130 14.39 14.76 -9.75
C ILE A 130 14.26 14.77 -11.26
N LEU A 131 13.27 14.03 -11.78
CA LEU A 131 13.05 13.80 -13.20
C LEU A 131 11.55 13.65 -13.47
N GLU A 132 11.13 14.08 -14.66
CA GLU A 132 9.84 13.76 -15.24
C GLU A 132 10.00 13.65 -16.76
N GLU A 133 9.77 12.47 -17.32
CA GLU A 133 9.96 12.18 -18.74
C GLU A 133 8.95 11.14 -19.25
N PRO A 134 8.72 11.02 -20.57
CA PRO A 134 7.91 9.95 -21.12
C PRO A 134 8.44 8.58 -20.71
N GLY A 135 7.56 7.74 -20.15
CA GLY A 135 7.87 6.36 -19.78
C GLY A 135 7.55 5.36 -20.90
N PRO A 136 7.94 4.09 -20.74
CA PRO A 136 7.53 3.04 -21.66
C PRO A 136 6.01 2.81 -21.58
N GLU A 137 5.44 2.27 -22.64
CA GLU A 137 4.06 1.78 -22.60
C GLU A 137 3.95 0.59 -21.64
N ILE A 138 2.93 0.57 -20.80
CA ILE A 138 2.65 -0.53 -19.86
C ILE A 138 1.22 -1.00 -20.09
N LEU A 139 1.06 -2.26 -20.52
CA LEU A 139 -0.25 -2.89 -20.81
C LEU A 139 -1.12 -2.09 -21.79
N GLY A 140 -0.51 -1.44 -22.80
CA GLY A 140 -1.26 -0.64 -23.78
C GLY A 140 -1.35 0.85 -23.43
N TYR A 141 -1.00 1.25 -22.22
CA TYR A 141 -1.17 2.63 -21.73
C TYR A 141 0.11 3.43 -21.83
N LYS A 142 0.00 4.66 -22.33
CA LYS A 142 1.11 5.62 -22.32
C LYS A 142 1.40 6.03 -20.88
N THR A 143 2.68 6.06 -20.52
CA THR A 143 3.09 6.47 -19.17
C THR A 143 4.02 7.66 -19.17
N THR A 144 4.01 8.37 -18.04
CA THR A 144 5.08 9.29 -17.65
C THR A 144 5.86 8.64 -16.52
N HIS A 145 7.19 8.67 -16.62
CA HIS A 145 8.11 8.31 -15.56
C HIS A 145 8.46 9.56 -14.75
N VAL A 146 8.25 9.49 -13.44
CA VAL A 146 8.72 10.49 -12.49
C VAL A 146 9.68 9.83 -11.51
N GLN A 147 10.80 10.50 -11.26
CA GLN A 147 11.70 10.16 -10.18
C GLN A 147 11.58 11.18 -9.04
N LEU A 148 11.34 10.70 -7.83
CA LEU A 148 11.30 11.50 -6.61
C LEU A 148 12.43 11.07 -5.69
N GLU A 149 13.09 12.04 -5.07
CA GLU A 149 14.03 11.82 -3.97
C GLU A 149 13.41 12.36 -2.68
N THR A 150 13.23 11.47 -1.71
CA THR A 150 12.80 11.80 -0.35
C THR A 150 13.98 11.65 0.60
N ASN A 151 14.33 12.72 1.31
CA ASN A 151 15.31 12.68 2.39
C ASN A 151 14.63 12.99 3.72
N ALA A 152 14.91 12.20 4.75
CA ALA A 152 14.42 12.43 6.10
C ALA A 152 15.50 12.09 7.13
N LYS A 153 15.48 12.77 8.28
CA LYS A 153 16.24 12.37 9.46
C LYS A 153 15.31 11.60 10.38
N ALA A 154 15.80 10.51 10.96
CA ALA A 154 15.03 9.70 11.88
C ALA A 154 15.84 9.42 13.15
N TYR A 155 15.18 9.31 14.29
CA TYR A 155 15.84 9.08 15.58
C TYR A 155 15.19 7.91 16.29
N ALA A 156 15.97 6.95 16.77
CA ALA A 156 15.48 5.90 17.67
C ALA A 156 16.08 6.08 19.06
N TRP A 157 15.25 5.99 20.10
CA TRP A 157 15.72 5.93 21.48
C TRP A 157 15.74 4.48 21.94
N PHE A 158 16.89 4.03 22.42
CA PHE A 158 17.00 2.73 23.09
C PHE A 158 17.63 2.92 24.47
N LEU A 159 16.82 2.73 25.51
CA LEU A 159 17.15 3.14 26.87
C LEU A 159 17.52 4.63 26.88
N PHE A 160 18.71 4.98 27.35
CA PHE A 160 19.21 6.36 27.43
C PHE A 160 20.04 6.79 26.21
N LEU A 161 20.17 5.94 25.19
CA LEU A 161 20.97 6.20 24.00
C LEU A 161 20.08 6.64 22.83
N LYS A 162 20.37 7.82 22.28
CA LYS A 162 19.81 8.32 21.03
C LYS A 162 20.61 7.78 19.84
N PHE A 163 19.94 7.12 18.90
CA PHE A 163 20.51 6.68 17.63
C PHE A 163 19.94 7.52 16.51
N GLU A 164 20.82 8.13 15.72
CA GLU A 164 20.43 8.96 14.59
C GLU A 164 20.58 8.18 13.29
N TYR A 165 19.60 8.34 12.41
CA TYR A 165 19.54 7.74 11.09
C TYR A 165 19.25 8.81 10.05
N SER A 166 19.86 8.67 8.88
CA SER A 166 19.38 9.34 7.67
C SER A 166 18.69 8.32 6.79
N VAL A 167 17.54 8.72 6.24
CA VAL A 167 16.75 7.94 5.29
C VAL A 167 16.80 8.70 3.98
N LYS A 168 17.25 8.02 2.92
CA LYS A 168 17.15 8.49 1.55
C LYS A 168 16.31 7.48 0.77
N ILE A 169 15.30 7.96 0.07
CA ILE A 169 14.46 7.12 -0.78
C ILE A 169 14.43 7.70 -2.18
N ILE A 170 14.79 6.87 -3.16
CA ILE A 170 14.59 7.17 -4.59
C ILE A 170 13.36 6.38 -5.03
N HIS A 171 12.32 7.07 -5.48
CA HIS A 171 11.13 6.47 -6.06
C HIS A 171 11.12 6.72 -7.55
N ASP A 172 10.98 5.65 -8.32
CA ASP A 172 10.66 5.71 -9.74
C ASP A 172 9.21 5.28 -9.92
N ILE A 173 8.39 6.16 -10.51
CA ILE A 173 6.94 5.99 -10.61
C ILE A 173 6.56 6.14 -12.08
N TRP A 174 5.84 5.16 -12.61
CA TRP A 174 5.25 5.21 -13.95
C TRP A 174 3.75 5.27 -13.80
N TYR A 175 3.13 6.38 -14.20
CA TYR A 175 1.68 6.57 -14.16
C TYR A 175 1.11 6.74 -15.57
N ALA A 176 -0.11 6.23 -15.77
CA ALA A 176 -0.84 6.40 -17.04
C ALA A 176 -1.24 7.87 -17.22
N THR A 177 -1.06 8.42 -18.43
CA THR A 177 -1.38 9.83 -18.72
C THR A 177 -2.75 10.04 -19.34
N ASP A 178 -3.35 8.97 -19.85
CA ASP A 178 -4.57 8.95 -20.68
C ASP A 178 -5.75 8.29 -19.96
N VAL A 179 -5.61 8.03 -18.66
CA VAL A 179 -6.62 7.39 -17.82
C VAL A 179 -6.78 8.15 -16.53
N GLU A 180 -8.01 8.44 -16.14
CA GLU A 180 -8.29 9.07 -14.85
C GLU A 180 -8.19 8.09 -13.68
N ILE A 181 -7.78 8.59 -12.52
CA ILE A 181 -7.85 7.87 -11.25
C ILE A 181 -9.32 7.73 -10.82
N HIS A 182 -9.79 6.49 -10.66
CA HIS A 182 -11.13 6.18 -10.15
C HIS A 182 -11.45 6.86 -8.80
N PRO A 183 -12.71 7.27 -8.56
CA PRO A 183 -13.11 8.02 -7.36
C PRO A 183 -12.79 7.33 -6.03
N ILE A 184 -13.04 6.01 -5.90
CA ILE A 184 -12.70 5.24 -4.68
C ILE A 184 -11.22 5.39 -4.34
N LYS A 185 -10.36 5.40 -5.35
CA LYS A 185 -8.92 5.55 -5.14
C LYS A 185 -8.57 6.94 -4.66
N ARG A 186 -9.21 7.99 -5.19
CA ARG A 186 -9.01 9.36 -4.71
C ARG A 186 -9.40 9.48 -3.24
N LYS A 187 -10.54 8.92 -2.84
CA LYS A 187 -10.93 8.86 -1.42
C LYS A 187 -9.93 8.10 -0.57
N TRP A 188 -9.48 6.94 -1.03
CA TRP A 188 -8.43 6.17 -0.37
C TRP A 188 -7.14 6.99 -0.19
N ILE A 189 -6.65 7.66 -1.24
CA ILE A 189 -5.45 8.52 -1.17
C ILE A 189 -5.65 9.64 -0.14
N ASN A 190 -6.80 10.31 -0.19
CA ASN A 190 -7.12 11.39 0.75
C ASN A 190 -7.17 10.87 2.19
N ALA A 191 -7.74 9.69 2.42
CA ALA A 191 -7.79 9.11 3.75
C ALA A 191 -6.41 8.71 4.29
N ILE A 192 -5.48 8.26 3.43
CA ILE A 192 -4.08 8.03 3.83
C ILE A 192 -3.41 9.33 4.30
N THR A 193 -3.74 10.49 3.72
CA THR A 193 -3.17 11.78 4.18
C THR A 193 -3.60 12.19 5.59
N GLN A 194 -4.47 11.41 6.22
CA GLN A 194 -4.93 11.58 7.59
C GLN A 194 -4.37 10.49 8.52
N SER A 195 -3.24 9.88 8.14
CA SER A 195 -2.63 8.78 8.89
C SER A 195 -2.09 9.19 10.27
N SER A 196 -2.06 10.50 10.56
CA SER A 196 -1.41 11.10 11.74
C SER A 196 0.11 10.90 11.75
N ASN A 197 0.72 10.68 10.58
CA ASN A 197 2.15 10.53 10.39
C ASN A 197 2.63 11.55 9.35
N ASP A 198 3.31 12.59 9.82
CA ASP A 198 3.75 13.72 8.99
C ASP A 198 4.54 13.32 7.72
N ILE A 199 5.29 12.21 7.74
CA ILE A 199 6.00 11.73 6.54
C ILE A 199 5.02 11.21 5.50
N ILE A 200 4.11 10.33 5.93
CA ILE A 200 3.09 9.75 5.06
C ILE A 200 2.24 10.89 4.52
N ASP A 201 1.73 11.73 5.41
CA ASP A 201 0.80 12.79 5.06
C ASP A 201 1.44 13.78 4.08
N SER A 202 2.71 14.17 4.28
CA SER A 202 3.45 15.02 3.32
C SER A 202 3.75 14.33 1.99
N MET A 203 4.14 13.05 1.99
CA MET A 203 4.37 12.28 0.76
C MET A 203 3.12 12.17 -0.11
N PHE A 204 1.96 12.04 0.51
CA PHE A 204 0.70 11.86 -0.21
C PHE A 204 0.06 13.18 -0.65
N THR A 205 0.17 14.24 0.16
CA THR A 205 -0.41 15.55 -0.15
C THR A 205 0.22 16.18 -1.40
N ASP A 206 1.55 16.10 -1.55
CA ASP A 206 2.25 16.88 -2.57
C ASP A 206 2.25 16.20 -3.96
N PHE A 207 2.55 14.91 -4.02
CA PHE A 207 2.72 14.23 -5.31
C PHE A 207 1.48 13.46 -5.74
N THR A 208 0.96 12.61 -4.85
CA THR A 208 -0.07 11.61 -5.22
C THR A 208 -1.40 12.28 -5.54
N SER A 209 -1.78 13.31 -4.79
CA SER A 209 -3.00 14.10 -5.03
C SER A 209 -3.03 14.81 -6.38
N ASN A 210 -1.85 15.08 -6.96
CA ASN A 210 -1.69 15.82 -8.21
C ASN A 210 -1.42 14.91 -9.43
N MET A 211 -1.38 13.59 -9.26
CA MET A 211 -1.15 12.68 -10.38
C MET A 211 -2.36 12.67 -11.33
N PRO A 212 -2.14 12.78 -12.65
CA PRO A 212 -3.22 12.82 -13.63
C PRO A 212 -3.90 11.46 -13.84
N GLY A 213 -3.19 10.35 -13.58
CA GLY A 213 -3.70 9.01 -13.78
C GLY A 213 -3.11 7.96 -12.85
N PRO A 214 -3.59 6.70 -12.95
CA PRO A 214 -3.18 5.64 -12.05
C PRO A 214 -1.71 5.25 -12.27
N ILE A 215 -1.01 4.96 -11.19
CA ILE A 215 0.32 4.35 -11.25
C ILE A 215 0.19 2.93 -11.84
N LEU A 216 1.12 2.54 -12.72
CA LEU A 216 1.18 1.22 -13.37
C LEU A 216 2.42 0.43 -12.95
N LYS A 217 3.47 1.13 -12.56
CA LYS A 217 4.72 0.55 -12.06
C LYS A 217 5.34 1.50 -11.06
N LYS A 218 5.97 0.93 -10.06
CA LYS A 218 6.75 1.67 -9.07
C LYS A 218 7.98 0.88 -8.68
N GLU A 219 9.09 1.57 -8.54
CA GLU A 219 10.32 1.05 -7.96
C GLU A 219 10.78 2.01 -6.89
N ALA A 220 11.37 1.49 -5.81
CA ALA A 220 11.94 2.30 -4.77
C ALA A 220 13.24 1.70 -4.27
N VAL A 221 14.25 2.55 -4.08
CA VAL A 221 15.50 2.23 -3.40
C VAL A 221 15.54 3.03 -2.11
N ILE A 222 15.55 2.33 -0.99
CA ILE A 222 15.48 2.89 0.35
C ILE A 222 16.81 2.63 1.04
N ASP A 223 17.56 3.69 1.28
CA ASP A 223 18.82 3.66 2.01
C ASP A 223 18.62 4.23 3.42
N ILE A 224 18.91 3.40 4.42
CA ILE A 224 18.86 3.80 5.83
C ILE A 224 20.29 3.74 6.36
N THR A 225 20.85 4.90 6.69
CA THR A 225 22.22 5.02 7.20
C THR A 225 22.22 5.29 8.69
N ASN A 226 22.93 4.45 9.46
CA ASN A 226 23.16 4.68 10.88
C ASN A 226 24.34 5.64 11.06
N ALA A 227 24.08 6.86 11.54
CA ALA A 227 25.10 7.91 11.64
C ALA A 227 26.26 7.53 12.58
N ARG A 228 25.99 6.74 13.62
CA ARG A 228 27.01 6.32 14.61
C ARG A 228 27.93 5.24 14.05
N LYS A 229 27.40 4.31 13.26
CA LYS A 229 28.16 3.18 12.71
C LYS A 229 28.73 3.46 11.32
N ASN A 230 28.25 4.52 10.66
CA ASN A 230 28.51 4.77 9.25
C ASN A 230 28.17 3.55 8.36
N GLU A 231 27.10 2.85 8.72
CA GLU A 231 26.60 1.66 8.02
C GLU A 231 25.28 2.00 7.32
N THR A 232 25.23 1.78 6.00
CA THR A 232 24.02 1.93 5.19
C THR A 232 23.40 0.57 4.92
N LYS A 233 22.08 0.49 5.05
CA LYS A 233 21.29 -0.68 4.66
C LYS A 233 20.32 -0.27 3.57
N THR A 234 20.41 -0.98 2.46
CA THR A 234 19.57 -0.76 1.29
C THR A 234 18.45 -1.80 1.25
N GLN A 235 17.25 -1.34 0.93
CA GLN A 235 16.10 -2.16 0.58
C GLN A 235 15.56 -1.68 -0.76
N LYS A 236 15.19 -2.62 -1.63
CA LYS A 236 14.51 -2.31 -2.88
C LYS A 236 13.10 -2.85 -2.85
N VAL A 237 12.16 -2.08 -3.39
CA VAL A 237 10.76 -2.47 -3.55
C VAL A 237 10.37 -2.24 -4.99
N ARG A 238 9.68 -3.20 -5.60
CA ARG A 238 9.12 -3.07 -6.93
C ARG A 238 7.68 -3.54 -6.92
N THR A 239 6.81 -2.75 -7.52
CA THR A 239 5.40 -3.09 -7.75
C THR A 239 5.09 -2.86 -9.23
N VAL A 240 4.45 -3.82 -9.87
CA VAL A 240 4.09 -3.70 -11.29
C VAL A 240 2.74 -4.35 -11.56
N VAL A 241 1.92 -3.68 -12.36
CA VAL A 241 0.73 -4.31 -12.93
C VAL A 241 1.16 -5.31 -13.99
N THR A 242 0.79 -6.56 -13.80
CA THR A 242 1.13 -7.64 -14.73
C THR A 242 -0.06 -8.03 -15.59
N GLU A 243 -1.29 -7.81 -15.12
CA GLU A 243 -2.50 -8.18 -15.83
C GLU A 243 -3.63 -7.18 -15.57
N LEU A 244 -4.42 -6.91 -16.61
CA LEU A 244 -5.70 -6.20 -16.54
C LEU A 244 -6.76 -7.05 -17.24
N LYS A 245 -7.79 -7.45 -16.50
CA LYS A 245 -8.89 -8.28 -16.97
C LYS A 245 -10.21 -7.52 -16.80
N LYS A 246 -10.99 -7.45 -17.88
CA LYS A 246 -12.40 -7.05 -17.81
C LYS A 246 -13.21 -8.19 -17.21
N LEU A 247 -14.07 -7.88 -16.25
CA LEU A 247 -14.92 -8.85 -15.57
C LEU A 247 -16.37 -8.67 -15.98
N THR A 248 -17.09 -9.78 -16.07
CA THR A 248 -18.54 -9.79 -16.24
C THR A 248 -19.26 -9.36 -14.96
N THR A 249 -20.49 -8.88 -15.06
CA THR A 249 -21.32 -8.55 -13.90
C THR A 249 -21.47 -9.73 -12.93
N ALA A 250 -21.64 -10.95 -13.46
CA ALA A 250 -21.75 -12.16 -12.64
C ALA A 250 -20.45 -12.49 -11.87
N GLU A 251 -19.28 -12.33 -12.48
CA GLU A 251 -17.99 -12.46 -11.78
C GLU A 251 -17.87 -11.42 -10.67
N LEU A 252 -18.28 -10.18 -10.93
CA LEU A 252 -18.19 -9.07 -9.97
C LEU A 252 -19.14 -9.26 -8.78
N ASP A 253 -20.37 -9.70 -9.03
CA ASP A 253 -21.33 -9.92 -7.95
C ASP A 253 -20.87 -11.02 -6.99
N GLU A 254 -20.18 -12.06 -7.48
CA GLU A 254 -19.57 -13.07 -6.62
C GLU A 254 -18.36 -12.51 -5.85
N ILE A 255 -17.52 -11.67 -6.49
CA ILE A 255 -16.37 -11.02 -5.83
C ILE A 255 -16.82 -10.09 -4.70
N PHE A 256 -17.91 -9.37 -4.88
CA PHE A 256 -18.41 -8.41 -3.89
C PHE A 256 -19.43 -8.99 -2.91
N LYS A 257 -19.71 -10.30 -3.00
CA LYS A 257 -20.58 -10.99 -2.05
C LYS A 257 -19.91 -11.05 -0.68
N MET A 258 -20.52 -10.42 0.30
CA MET A 258 -20.11 -10.57 1.69
C MET A 258 -20.53 -11.94 2.22
N PRO A 259 -19.60 -12.74 2.78
CA PRO A 259 -19.97 -13.94 3.50
C PRO A 259 -20.64 -13.59 4.83
N GLU A 260 -21.42 -14.52 5.37
CA GLU A 260 -21.80 -14.45 6.78
C GLU A 260 -20.53 -14.51 7.64
N CYS A 261 -20.41 -13.58 8.59
CA CYS A 261 -19.18 -13.37 9.32
C CYS A 261 -19.42 -13.01 10.79
N GLU A 262 -18.52 -13.50 11.65
CA GLU A 262 -18.42 -13.08 13.04
C GLU A 262 -17.79 -11.67 13.07
N ALA A 263 -18.43 -10.74 13.77
CA ALA A 263 -17.87 -9.41 13.95
C ALA A 263 -16.57 -9.50 14.76
N MET A 264 -15.49 -8.91 14.25
CA MET A 264 -14.24 -8.76 14.98
C MET A 264 -14.38 -7.67 16.03
N ASP A 265 -13.84 -7.91 17.22
CA ASP A 265 -13.61 -6.82 18.17
C ASP A 265 -12.38 -5.98 17.78
N ASP A 266 -12.20 -4.84 18.46
CA ASP A 266 -11.11 -3.90 18.15
C ASP A 266 -9.72 -4.56 18.24
N ASP A 267 -9.51 -5.47 19.20
CA ASP A 267 -8.23 -6.15 19.40
C ASP A 267 -7.95 -7.14 18.25
N GLU A 268 -8.97 -7.87 17.80
CA GLU A 268 -8.92 -8.76 16.65
C GLU A 268 -8.65 -7.98 15.35
N VAL A 269 -9.34 -6.86 15.13
CA VAL A 269 -9.08 -5.96 14.00
C VAL A 269 -7.63 -5.51 14.00
N GLN A 270 -7.12 -5.07 15.15
CA GLN A 270 -5.73 -4.65 15.28
C GLN A 270 -4.75 -5.79 15.01
N GLU A 271 -5.02 -7.01 15.49
CA GLU A 271 -4.18 -8.18 15.23
C GLU A 271 -4.15 -8.53 13.74
N LYS A 272 -5.31 -8.52 13.07
CA LYS A 272 -5.39 -8.87 11.64
C LYS A 272 -4.78 -7.79 10.76
N ALA A 273 -5.02 -6.52 11.07
CA ALA A 273 -4.34 -5.40 10.41
C ALA A 273 -2.82 -5.51 10.57
N LYS A 274 -2.33 -5.78 11.79
CA LYS A 274 -0.90 -6.05 12.05
C LYS A 274 -0.40 -7.23 11.22
N PHE A 275 -1.12 -8.35 11.17
CA PHE A 275 -0.71 -9.52 10.40
C PHE A 275 -0.58 -9.22 8.91
N LEU A 276 -1.59 -8.58 8.31
CA LEU A 276 -1.54 -8.16 6.92
C LEU A 276 -0.36 -7.21 6.67
N PHE A 277 -0.09 -6.29 7.59
CA PHE A 277 1.07 -5.40 7.51
C PHE A 277 2.40 -6.16 7.60
N TYR A 278 2.58 -7.02 8.61
CA TYR A 278 3.82 -7.79 8.82
C TYR A 278 4.12 -8.79 7.71
N THR A 279 3.08 -9.31 7.06
CA THR A 279 3.23 -10.20 5.91
C THR A 279 3.52 -9.46 4.61
N GLY A 280 3.54 -8.12 4.63
CA GLY A 280 3.74 -7.29 3.44
C GLY A 280 2.54 -7.36 2.49
N LYS A 281 1.36 -7.73 3.00
CA LYS A 281 0.09 -7.76 2.28
C LYS A 281 -0.62 -6.42 2.35
N LEU A 282 -0.58 -5.77 3.51
CA LEU A 282 -0.95 -4.36 3.65
C LEU A 282 0.33 -3.53 3.58
N ALA A 283 0.86 -3.33 2.38
CA ALA A 283 1.94 -2.38 2.19
C ALA A 283 1.32 -0.98 1.96
N LEU A 284 0.96 -0.34 3.08
CA LEU A 284 0.66 1.09 3.18
C LEU A 284 1.89 1.86 2.81
#